data_AF-A0AAW8KYP7-F1
#
_entry.id   AF-A0AAW8KYP7-F1
#
_cell.length_a   1.000
_cell.length_b   1.000
_cell.length_c   1.000
_cell.angle_alpha   90.00
_cell.angle_beta   90.00
_cell.angle_gamma   90.00
#
_symmetry.space_group_name_H-M   'P 1'
#
loop_
_entity.id
_entity.type
_entity.pdbx_description
1 polymer ?
#
loop_
_entity_poly.entity_id
_entity_poly.type
_entity_poly.pdbx_seq_one_letter_code
_entity_poly.pdbx_strand_id
1 'polypeptide(L)' 'QNYEYPELVEVLEKMIQRIKVQQTLVNTQGIAQLRLEDEVKTLEIDQQDQV' A
#
# COMPACT_ATOMS: atom_id res chain seq x y z
N GLN A 1 25.66 10.18 -0.84
CA GLN A 1 26.10 8.79 -1.06
C GLN A 1 26.19 8.61 -2.56
N ASN A 2 27.38 8.36 -3.10
CA ASN A 2 27.53 8.01 -4.51
C ASN A 2 27.30 6.50 -4.58
N TYR A 3 26.11 6.10 -5.02
CA TYR A 3 25.85 4.69 -5.30
C TYR A 3 26.72 4.27 -6.47
N GLU A 4 27.33 3.09 -6.35
CA GLU A 4 27.97 2.48 -7.50
C GLU A 4 26.90 2.17 -8.56
N TYR A 5 27.27 2.22 -9.84
CA TYR A 5 26.32 2.11 -10.95
C TYR A 5 25.31 0.94 -10.81
N PRO A 6 25.71 -0.27 -10.36
CA PRO A 6 24.76 -1.37 -10.14
C PRO A 6 23.76 -1.12 -9.01
N GLU A 7 24.19 -0.52 -7.91
CA GLU A 7 23.33 -0.22 -6.76
C GLU A 7 22.30 0.85 -7.12
N LEU A 8 22.70 1.84 -7.92
CA LEU A 8 21.78 2.87 -8.42
C LEU A 8 20.67 2.25 -9.26
N VAL A 9 21.00 1.31 -10.14
CA VAL A 9 20.01 0.59 -10.97
C VAL A 9 19.02 -0.16 -10.09
N GLU A 10 19.49 -0.89 -9.08
CA GLU A 10 18.62 -1.62 -8.16
C GLU A 10 17.65 -0.68 -7.40
N VAL A 11 18.16 0.46 -6.95
CA VAL A 11 17.33 1.48 -6.28
C VAL A 11 16.27 2.04 -7.23
N LEU A 12 16.65 2.34 -8.48
CA LEU A 12 15.71 2.85 -9.48
C LEU A 12 14.63 1.83 -9.84
N GLU A 13 14.98 0.54 -9.93
CA GLU A 13 14.00 -0.53 -10.13
C GLU A 13 12.99 -0.59 -8.98
N LYS A 14 13.46 -0.52 -7.73
CA LYS A 14 12.57 -0.46 -6.54
C LYS A 14 11.67 0.77 -6.57
N MET A 15 12.19 1.93 -6.98
CA MET A 15 11.40 3.15 -7.13
C MET A 15 10.31 3.01 -8.19
N ILE A 16 10.62 2.41 -9.34
CA ILE A 16 9.65 2.13 -10.41
C ILE A 16 8.52 1.22 -9.89
N GLN A 17 8.86 0.15 -9.18
CA GLN A 17 7.84 -0.76 -8.62
C GLN A 17 6.94 -0.06 -7.62
N ARG A 18 7.51 0.77 -6.74
CA ARG A 18 6.73 1.57 -5.79
C ARG A 18 5.75 2.52 -6.50
N ILE A 19 6.20 3.20 -7.56
CA ILE A 19 5.36 4.13 -8.32
C ILE A 19 4.19 3.39 -8.98
N LYS A 20 4.43 2.20 -9.57
CA LYS A 20 3.36 1.39 -10.18
C LYS A 20 2.28 0.98 -9.17
N VAL A 21 2.69 0.58 -7.97
CA VAL A 21 1.76 0.27 -6.88
C VAL A 21 0.95 1.51 -6.49
N GLN A 22 1.61 2.66 -6.34
CA GLN A 22 0.93 3.92 -6.03
C GLN A 22 -0.08 4.33 -7.10
N GLN A 23 0.24 4.19 -8.39
CA GLN A 23 -0.71 4.48 -9.48
C GLN A 23 -1.99 3.64 -9.41
N THR A 24 -1.92 2.45 -8.80
CA THR A 24 -3.08 1.57 -8.62
C THR A 24 -3.89 1.94 -7.37
N LEU A 25 -3.21 2.38 -6.30
CA LEU A 25 -3.82 2.62 -4.99
C LEU A 25 -4.25 4.07 -4.74
N VAL A 26 -3.64 5.05 -5.42
CA VAL A 26 -3.87 6.47 -5.18
C VAL A 26 -4.18 7.24 -6.46
N ASN A 27 -4.89 8.36 -6.35
CA ASN A 27 -5.12 9.28 -7.47
C ASN A 27 -3.91 10.22 -7.67
N THR A 28 -4.01 11.12 -8.65
CA THR A 28 -2.92 12.06 -9.01
C THR A 28 -2.56 13.04 -7.89
N GLN A 29 -3.40 13.20 -6.88
CA GLN A 29 -3.15 14.03 -5.69
C GLN A 29 -2.58 13.22 -4.51
N GLY A 30 -2.38 11.92 -4.68
CA GLY A 30 -1.89 11.02 -3.62
C GLY A 30 -2.97 10.53 -2.66
N ILE A 31 -4.26 10.73 -2.98
CA ILE A 31 -5.38 10.28 -2.15
C ILE A 31 -5.71 8.83 -2.48
N ALA A 32 -5.88 7.98 -1.46
CA ALA A 32 -6.25 6.58 -1.61
C ALA A 32 -7.58 6.40 -2.36
N GLN A 33 -7.58 5.51 -3.35
CA GLN A 33 -8.77 5.08 -4.09
C GLN A 33 -9.32 3.82 -3.42
N LEU A 34 -10.15 4.01 -2.39
CA LEU A 34 -10.79 2.89 -1.70
C LEU A 34 -11.85 2.23 -2.59
N ARG A 35 -11.78 0.91 -2.69
CA ARG A 35 -12.75 0.07 -3.39
C ARG A 35 -13.63 -0.64 -2.37
N LEU A 36 -14.74 -1.21 -2.83
CA LEU A 36 -15.69 -1.92 -1.94
C LEU A 36 -15.01 -3.10 -1.23
N GLU A 37 -14.08 -3.79 -1.90
CA GLU A 37 -13.30 -4.87 -1.31
C GLU A 37 -12.33 -4.44 -0.21
N ASP A 38 -12.01 -3.15 -0.12
CA ASP A 38 -11.13 -2.61 0.92
C ASP A 38 -11.90 -2.29 2.22
N GLU A 39 -13.23 -2.52 2.24
CA GLU A 39 -14.07 -2.33 3.41
C GLU A 39 -13.67 -3.27 4.57
N VAL A 40 -13.35 -2.68 5.72
CA VAL A 40 -13.06 -3.43 6.95
C VAL A 40 -14.36 -3.75 7.66
N LYS A 41 -14.74 -5.03 7.68
CA LYS A 41 -15.89 -5.50 8.47
C LYS A 41 -15.50 -5.58 9.95
N THR A 42 -16.33 -5.02 10.81
CA THR A 42 -16.22 -5.27 12.25
C THR A 42 -16.47 -6.76 12.49
N LEU A 43 -15.49 -7.44 13.07
CA LEU A 43 -15.74 -8.75 13.67
C LEU A 43 -16.67 -8.47 14.85
N GLU A 44 -17.96 -8.75 14.70
CA GLU A 44 -18.87 -8.81 15.84
C GLU A 44 -18.37 -9.95 16.72
N ILE A 45 -17.52 -9.61 17.69
CA ILE A 45 -17.25 -10.49 18.81
C ILE A 45 -18.57 -10.48 19.57
N ASP A 46 -19.43 -11.46 19.30
CA ASP A 46 -20.64 -11.71 20.07
C ASP A 46 -20.23 -11.67 21.55
N GLN A 47 -20.59 -10.60 22.26
CA GLN A 47 -20.45 -10.52 23.72
C GLN A 47 -21.55 -11.36 24.39
N GLN A 48 -21.78 -12.55 23.86
CA GLN A 48 -22.58 -13.60 24.48
C GLN A 48 -21.61 -14.49 25.23
N ASP A 49 -21.27 -14.13 26.46
CA ASP A 49 -20.89 -15.06 27.55
C ASP A 49 -20.25 -14.31 28.73
N GLN A 50 -20.99 -13.38 29.34
CA GLN A 50 -20.81 -13.04 30.76
C GLN A 50 -22.19 -12.85 31.40
N VAL A 51 -22.72 -13.95 31.94
CA VAL A 51 -23.83 -13.99 32.91
C VAL A 51 -23.28 -14.53 34.21
#